data_AF-A0A3A0G6Z8-F1
#
_entry.id   AF-A0A3A0G6Z8-F1
#
_cell.length_a   1.000
_cell.length_b   1.000
_cell.length_c   1.000
_cell.angle_alpha   90.00
_cell.angle_beta   90.00
_cell.angle_gamma   90.00
#
_symmetry.space_group_name_H-M   'P 1'
#
loop_
_entity.id
_entity.type
_entity.pdbx_description
1 polymer ?
#
loop_
_entity_poly.entity_id
_entity_poly.type
_entity_poly.pdbx_seq_one_letter_code
_entity_poly.pdbx_strand_id
1 'polypeptide(L)'
;IKAEQVPAVFGSEVYPSKVLEQIAKESGAQYIDKLRDDEPPGKPGAPNHTYIGMMLDDMNLMIPALGGSVEALAAIPPFDTYLAATYYCVHWI
;
A
#
# COMPACT_ATOMS: atom_id res chain seq x y z
N ILE A 1 1.76 17.11 14.18
CA ILE A 1 1.89 17.39 12.73
C ILE A 1 2.73 18.64 12.48
N LYS A 2 2.27 19.85 12.83
CA LYS A 2 3.05 21.08 12.58
C LYS A 2 4.45 21.09 13.23
N ALA A 3 4.54 20.69 14.51
CA ALA A 3 5.80 20.65 15.24
C ALA A 3 6.83 19.70 14.60
N GLU A 4 6.39 18.51 14.23
CA GLU A 4 7.22 17.47 13.59
C GLU A 4 7.30 17.60 12.06
N GLN A 5 6.67 18.64 11.48
CA GLN A 5 6.61 18.90 10.05
C GLN A 5 6.18 17.70 9.19
N VAL A 6 5.24 16.89 9.68
CA VAL A 6 4.78 15.69 8.98
C VAL A 6 4.03 16.10 7.70
N PRO A 7 4.45 15.62 6.50
CA PRO A 7 3.91 16.11 5.22
C PRO A 7 2.59 15.45 4.81
N ALA A 8 2.25 14.28 5.37
CA ALA A 8 1.04 13.54 5.02
C ALA A 8 0.42 12.81 6.22
N VAL A 9 -0.90 12.62 6.16
CA VAL A 9 -1.69 11.77 7.06
C VAL A 9 -2.47 10.75 6.24
N PHE A 10 -2.66 9.56 6.81
CA PHE A 10 -3.19 8.41 6.09
C PHE A 10 -4.47 7.89 6.73
N GLY A 11 -5.42 7.49 5.90
CA GLY A 11 -6.68 6.86 6.28
C GLY A 11 -6.93 5.58 5.46
N SER A 12 -7.86 4.77 5.96
CA SER A 12 -8.29 3.52 5.33
C SER A 12 -9.18 3.79 4.11
N GLU A 13 -9.02 2.99 3.05
CA GLU A 13 -9.84 3.08 1.83
C GLU A 13 -11.33 2.78 2.05
N VAL A 14 -11.66 1.98 3.08
CA VAL A 14 -13.04 1.62 3.41
C VAL A 14 -13.66 2.52 4.48
N TYR A 15 -12.84 3.31 5.19
CA TYR A 15 -13.29 4.20 6.27
C TYR A 15 -12.73 5.62 6.12
N PRO A 16 -13.28 6.43 5.19
CA PRO A 16 -12.89 7.82 5.07
C PRO A 16 -13.25 8.61 6.35
N SER A 17 -12.29 9.40 6.85
CA SER A 17 -12.42 10.12 8.11
C SER A 17 -12.48 11.64 7.91
N LYS A 18 -13.65 12.25 8.20
CA LYS A 18 -13.80 13.72 8.24
C LYS A 18 -12.87 14.38 9.26
N VAL A 19 -12.48 13.64 10.30
CA VAL A 19 -11.52 14.13 11.30
C VAL A 19 -10.12 14.23 10.70
N LEU A 20 -9.68 13.20 9.96
CA LEU A 20 -8.38 13.25 9.27
C LEU A 20 -8.34 14.32 8.19
N GLU A 21 -9.44 14.50 7.45
CA GLU A 21 -9.57 15.58 6.46
C GLU A 21 -9.40 16.96 7.12
N GLN A 22 -10.07 17.20 8.25
CA GLN A 22 -9.95 18.46 8.97
C GLN A 22 -8.53 18.67 9.53
N ILE A 23 -7.90 17.62 10.07
CA ILE A 23 -6.52 17.67 10.56
C ILE A 23 -5.55 18.02 9.42
N ALA A 24 -5.69 17.39 8.25
CA ALA A 24 -4.88 17.67 7.07
C ALA A 24 -5.04 19.13 6.63
N LYS A 25 -6.28 19.61 6.53
CA LYS A 25 -6.61 21.00 6.18
C LYS A 25 -6.00 22.02 7.14
N GLU A 26 -6.09 21.79 8.45
CA GLU A 26 -5.55 22.73 9.44
C GLU A 26 -4.03 22.68 9.58
N SER A 27 -3.43 21.53 9.29
CA SER A 27 -2.00 21.30 9.39
C SER A 27 -1.22 21.65 8.12
N GLY A 28 -1.87 21.59 6.96
CA GLY A 28 -1.24 21.69 5.65
C GLY A 28 -0.67 20.36 5.14
N ALA A 29 -0.86 19.26 5.86
CA ALA A 29 -0.47 17.92 5.41
C ALA A 29 -1.38 17.43 4.28
N GLN A 30 -0.86 16.59 3.40
CA GLN A 30 -1.66 15.84 2.43
C GLN A 30 -2.49 14.78 3.15
N TYR A 31 -3.77 14.61 2.78
CA TYR A 31 -4.57 13.46 3.22
C TYR A 31 -4.60 12.39 2.13
N ILE A 32 -4.26 11.16 2.49
CA ILE A 32 -4.32 9.97 1.62
C ILE A 32 -5.21 8.93 2.28
N ASP A 33 -6.36 8.67 1.70
CA ASP A 33 -7.43 7.82 2.23
C ASP A 33 -7.51 6.46 1.51
N LYS A 34 -6.35 5.91 1.15
CA LYS A 34 -6.26 4.74 0.24
C LYS A 34 -5.52 3.56 0.84
N LEU A 35 -5.16 3.61 2.13
CA LEU A 35 -4.44 2.49 2.74
C LEU A 35 -5.39 1.31 2.98
N ARG A 36 -4.86 0.10 2.85
CA ARG A 36 -5.58 -1.16 2.98
C ARG A 36 -5.13 -1.92 4.22
N ASP A 37 -6.09 -2.40 5.00
CA ASP A 37 -5.84 -3.22 6.19
C ASP A 37 -6.56 -4.57 6.17
N ASP A 38 -7.69 -4.69 5.46
CA ASP A 38 -8.53 -5.89 5.45
C ASP A 38 -8.52 -6.67 4.11
N GLU A 39 -8.53 -5.98 2.96
CA GLU A 39 -8.68 -6.61 1.64
C GLU A 39 -7.42 -6.47 0.76
N PRO A 40 -6.73 -7.59 0.45
CA PRO A 40 -5.63 -7.60 -0.51
C PRO A 40 -6.06 -7.10 -1.89
N PRO A 41 -5.14 -6.50 -2.66
CA PRO A 41 -5.50 -5.90 -3.95
C PRO A 41 -5.87 -6.96 -4.99
N GLY A 42 -6.69 -6.58 -5.97
CA GLY A 42 -7.19 -7.49 -7.00
C GLY A 42 -8.20 -8.51 -6.46
N LYS A 43 -8.58 -9.47 -7.30
CA LYS A 43 -9.54 -10.53 -6.93
C LYS A 43 -8.79 -11.75 -6.34
N PRO A 44 -9.47 -12.62 -5.56
CA PRO A 44 -8.89 -13.89 -5.13
C PRO A 44 -8.25 -14.66 -6.30
N GLY A 45 -6.98 -15.06 -6.11
CA GLY A 45 -6.17 -15.73 -7.13
C GLY A 45 -5.39 -14.80 -8.08
N ALA A 46 -5.59 -13.49 -8.01
CA ALA A 46 -4.71 -12.54 -8.72
C ALA A 46 -3.29 -12.60 -8.11
N PRO A 47 -2.23 -12.37 -8.92
CA PRO A 47 -0.86 -12.42 -8.42
C PRO A 47 -0.62 -11.48 -7.22
N ASN A 48 -1.21 -10.29 -7.20
CA ASN A 48 -1.04 -9.35 -6.11
C ASN A 48 -2.04 -9.52 -4.95
N HIS A 49 -2.97 -10.49 -5.02
CA HIS A 49 -3.95 -10.75 -3.96
C HIS A 49 -3.30 -11.49 -2.79
N THR A 50 -2.32 -10.84 -2.17
CA THR A 50 -1.49 -11.33 -1.08
C THR A 50 -1.25 -10.20 -0.07
N TYR A 51 -0.84 -10.57 1.14
CA TYR A 51 -0.40 -9.60 2.13
C TYR A 51 0.77 -8.73 1.63
N ILE A 52 1.73 -9.31 0.90
CA ILE A 52 2.87 -8.55 0.34
C ILE A 52 2.41 -7.58 -0.73
N GLY A 53 1.47 -7.98 -1.60
CA GLY A 53 0.86 -7.08 -2.57
C GLY A 53 0.18 -5.88 -1.90
N MET A 54 -0.57 -6.11 -0.83
CA MET A 54 -1.18 -5.05 -0.03
C MET A 54 -0.13 -4.11 0.59
N MET A 55 0.91 -4.66 1.22
CA MET A 55 2.00 -3.84 1.79
C MET A 55 2.73 -3.02 0.74
N LEU A 56 2.95 -3.57 -0.46
CA LEU A 56 3.58 -2.84 -1.56
C LEU A 56 2.68 -1.69 -2.03
N ASP A 57 1.38 -1.88 -2.18
CA ASP A 57 0.44 -0.82 -2.54
C ASP A 57 0.44 0.30 -1.48
N ASP A 58 0.35 -0.06 -0.20
CA ASP A 58 0.40 0.91 0.91
C ASP A 58 1.73 1.68 0.97
N MET A 59 2.87 0.98 0.84
CA MET A 59 4.18 1.64 0.85
C MET A 59 4.39 2.53 -0.37
N ASN A 60 3.85 2.17 -1.53
CA ASN A 60 3.87 2.99 -2.74
C ASN A 60 3.07 4.31 -2.57
N LEU A 61 2.09 4.34 -1.67
CA LEU A 61 1.38 5.55 -1.29
C LEU A 61 2.12 6.33 -0.19
N MET A 62 2.59 5.64 0.84
CA MET A 62 3.21 6.27 2.01
C MET A 62 4.57 6.90 1.70
N ILE A 63 5.47 6.16 1.08
CA ILE A 63 6.88 6.56 0.93
C ILE A 63 7.00 7.87 0.14
N PRO A 64 6.39 8.02 -1.06
CA PRO A 64 6.47 9.28 -1.80
C PRO A 64 5.82 10.45 -1.07
N ALA A 65 4.69 10.22 -0.38
CA ALA A 65 3.99 11.25 0.38
C ALA A 65 4.80 11.75 1.59
N LEU A 66 5.71 10.92 2.10
CA LEU A 66 6.67 11.28 3.14
C LEU A 66 8.00 11.83 2.58
N GLY A 67 8.12 11.99 1.26
CA GLY A 67 9.31 12.53 0.58
C GLY A 67 10.40 11.51 0.26
N GLY A 68 10.08 10.21 0.37
CA GLY A 68 10.99 9.11 0.04
C GLY A 68 10.80 8.57 -1.38
N SER A 69 11.50 7.46 -1.65
CA SER A 69 11.63 6.86 -2.97
C SER A 69 11.31 5.35 -2.91
N VAL A 70 10.56 4.81 -3.88
CA VAL A 70 10.03 3.43 -3.85
C VAL A 70 10.88 2.42 -4.64
N GLU A 71 12.04 2.82 -5.15
CA GLU A 71 12.91 1.99 -6.01
C GLU A 71 13.38 0.72 -5.28
N ALA A 72 13.58 0.81 -3.96
CA ALA A 72 13.94 -0.34 -3.14
C ALA A 72 12.86 -1.44 -3.12
N LEU A 73 11.60 -1.09 -3.44
CA LEU A 73 10.48 -2.03 -3.46
C LEU A 73 10.30 -2.72 -4.81
N ALA A 74 10.90 -2.18 -5.89
CA ALA A 74 10.63 -2.62 -7.26
C ALA A 74 10.96 -4.11 -7.52
N ALA A 75 11.90 -4.67 -6.76
CA ALA A 75 12.34 -6.06 -6.91
C ALA A 75 11.52 -7.05 -6.06
N ILE A 76 10.56 -6.58 -5.25
CA ILE A 76 9.77 -7.43 -4.38
C ILE A 76 8.59 -8.01 -5.17
N PRO A 77 8.54 -9.33 -5.41
CA PRO A 77 7.41 -9.94 -6.09
C PRO A 77 6.17 -9.94 -5.16
N PRO A 78 5.00 -9.49 -5.62
CA PRO A 78 3.78 -9.49 -4.81
C PRO A 78 3.07 -10.84 -4.81
N PHE A 79 3.58 -11.84 -5.54
CA PHE A 79 2.87 -13.11 -5.77
C PHE A 79 3.10 -14.18 -4.72
N ASP A 80 2.09 -15.02 -4.55
CA ASP A 80 2.18 -16.21 -3.70
C ASP A 80 3.18 -17.20 -4.29
N THR A 81 4.30 -17.38 -3.60
CA THR A 81 5.38 -18.28 -4.01
C THR A 81 4.98 -19.75 -3.98
N TYR A 82 4.00 -20.13 -3.16
CA TYR A 82 3.47 -21.51 -3.13
C TYR A 82 2.60 -21.81 -4.36
N LEU A 83 1.87 -20.83 -4.88
CA LEU A 83 1.09 -20.98 -6.12
C LEU A 83 1.95 -20.81 -7.38
N ALA A 84 3.02 -20.03 -7.31
CA ALA A 84 3.96 -19.85 -8.42
C ALA A 84 4.80 -21.12 -8.67
N ALA A 85 5.22 -21.83 -7.61
CA ALA A 85 5.98 -23.07 -7.73
C ALA A 85 5.21 -24.17 -8.48
N THR A 86 3.88 -24.22 -8.34
CA THR A 86 3.03 -25.15 -9.08
C THR A 86 3.00 -24.85 -10.57
N TYR A 87 2.97 -23.58 -10.99
CA TYR A 87 2.97 -23.20 -12.40
C TYR A 87 4.30 -23.48 -13.12
N TYR A 88 5.44 -23.33 -12.44
CA TYR A 88 6.73 -23.70 -13.01
C TYR A 88 6.95 -25.22 -13.02
N CYS A 89 6.38 -25.98 -12.08
CA CYS A 89 6.58 -27.43 -12.05
C CYS A 89 5.87 -28.17 -13.21
N VAL A 90 4.71 -27.70 -13.68
CA VAL A 90 4.01 -28.31 -14.84
C VAL A 90 4.49 -27.84 -16.22
N HIS A 91 5.34 -26.82 -16.30
CA HIS A 91 5.86 -26.33 -17.59
C HIS A 91 7.29 -26.83 -17.91
N TRP A 92 7.89 -27.62 -17.02
CA TRP A 92 9.24 -28.19 -17.15
C TRP A 92 9.29 -29.73 -17.02
N ILE A 93 8.15 -30.41 -17.15
CA ILE A 93 8.03 -31.87 -17.34
C ILE A 93 7.28 -32.10 -18.65
#